data_AF-A0A565BQY0-F1
#
_entry.id   AF-A0A565BQY0-F1
#
_cell.length_a   1.000
_cell.length_b   1.000
_cell.length_c   1.000
_cell.angle_alpha   90.00
_cell.angle_beta   90.00
_cell.angle_gamma   90.00
#
_symmetry.space_group_name_H-M   'P 1'
#
loop_
_entity.id
_entity.type
_entity.pdbx_description
1 polymer ?
#
loop_
_entity_poly.entity_id
_entity_poly.type
_entity_poly.pdbx_seq_one_letter_code
_entity_poly.pdbx_strand_id
1 'polypeptide(L)'
;MSAYEIEYNDDYCRQVAEYWRKVEESGGFDIEGLKGMPGLVSYNCQGLNGLTIPLRPFVILSARLGLQRYNMDKGTNFDLHCLIKFNMVPSPVSTYYITLAARDTVTRRPMQTFQVRVDQNQLGPLDITCSVARIKGETTDNSPFIPMHGTRTVLPDWPSDDDAFNDIQRFSFVEGSELRSAYWIRMYLQLAVCAKYRILIQETDLCNLEIVKVAIETSDGDVNERLKAKNAIFYIAFKGLATNIAFKASATDGVLGKHVVRKAIIKRSVDERTGNLSLLGELDKEEEELNAMTWQEFHKQGLQNRKRMTCARKNKS
;
A
#
# COMPACT_ATOMS: atom_id res chain seq x y z
N MET A 1 26.73 -32.86 -26.53
CA MET A 1 27.08 -32.26 -25.22
C MET A 1 28.24 -33.05 -24.65
N SER A 2 29.35 -32.38 -24.35
CA SER A 2 30.54 -33.04 -23.79
C SER A 2 30.34 -33.36 -22.31
N ALA A 3 31.07 -34.35 -21.77
CA ALA A 3 31.02 -34.69 -20.34
C ALA A 3 31.37 -33.49 -19.43
N TYR A 4 32.27 -32.61 -19.89
CA TYR A 4 32.63 -31.37 -19.20
C TYR A 4 31.48 -30.35 -19.15
N GLU A 5 30.65 -30.26 -20.20
CA GLU A 5 29.45 -29.41 -20.19
C GLU A 5 28.37 -29.95 -19.24
N ILE A 6 28.28 -31.28 -19.08
CA ILE A 6 27.31 -31.92 -18.19
C ILE A 6 27.74 -31.74 -16.72
N GLU A 7 29.02 -31.91 -16.40
CA GLU A 7 29.56 -31.79 -15.03
C GLU A 7 29.58 -30.35 -14.52
N TYR A 8 29.93 -29.37 -15.38
CA TYR A 8 29.83 -27.93 -15.08
C TYR A 8 28.39 -27.48 -14.81
N ASN A 9 27.42 -28.03 -15.56
CA ASN A 9 26.01 -27.70 -15.38
C ASN A 9 25.43 -28.31 -14.09
N ASP A 10 25.90 -29.49 -13.67
CA ASP A 10 25.46 -30.14 -12.43
C ASP A 10 25.99 -29.44 -11.16
N ASP A 11 27.26 -29.05 -11.15
CA ASP A 11 27.84 -28.30 -10.01
C ASP A 11 27.20 -26.92 -9.85
N TYR A 12 26.93 -26.22 -10.97
CA TYR A 12 26.18 -24.97 -10.96
C TYR A 12 24.75 -25.15 -10.41
N CYS A 13 24.02 -26.18 -10.87
CA CYS A 13 22.67 -26.49 -10.37
C CYS A 13 22.68 -26.76 -8.85
N ARG A 14 23.67 -27.51 -8.35
CA ARG A 14 23.84 -27.78 -6.92
C ARG A 14 24.10 -26.51 -6.12
N GLN A 15 24.97 -25.62 -6.59
CA GLN A 15 25.24 -24.34 -5.93
C GLN A 15 24.00 -23.43 -5.88
N VAL A 16 23.22 -23.37 -6.97
CA VAL A 16 21.96 -22.61 -7.03
C VAL A 16 20.91 -23.18 -6.06
N ALA A 17 20.76 -24.51 -6.02
CA ALA A 17 19.85 -25.17 -5.09
C ALA A 17 20.25 -24.93 -3.63
N GLU A 18 21.54 -25.04 -3.30
CA GLU A 18 22.04 -24.79 -1.95
C GLU A 18 21.81 -23.33 -1.53
N TYR A 19 22.00 -22.37 -2.45
CA TYR A 19 21.68 -20.97 -2.18
C TYR A 19 20.19 -20.78 -1.86
N TRP A 20 19.28 -21.25 -2.72
CA TRP A 20 17.85 -21.04 -2.51
C TRP A 20 17.35 -21.74 -1.24
N ARG A 21 17.93 -22.90 -0.90
CA ARG A 21 17.71 -23.55 0.39
C ARG A 21 18.10 -22.64 1.57
N LYS A 22 19.27 -22.00 1.52
CA LYS A 22 19.70 -21.06 2.58
C LYS A 22 18.85 -19.78 2.63
N VAL A 23 18.37 -19.31 1.47
CA VAL A 23 17.42 -18.19 1.40
C VAL A 23 16.09 -18.58 2.06
N GLU A 24 15.59 -19.79 1.81
CA GLU A 24 14.38 -20.31 2.44
C GLU A 24 14.54 -20.43 3.96
N GLU A 25 15.68 -20.96 4.43
CA GLU A 25 16.00 -21.06 5.86
C GLU A 25 16.01 -19.70 6.57
N SER A 26 16.48 -18.64 5.90
CA SER A 26 16.46 -17.27 6.45
C SER A 26 15.13 -16.53 6.20
N GLY A 27 14.17 -17.18 5.54
CA GLY A 27 12.93 -16.57 5.06
C GLY A 27 13.16 -15.43 4.05
N GLY A 28 14.36 -15.34 3.46
CA GLY A 28 14.77 -14.31 2.51
C GLY A 28 15.25 -12.99 3.12
N PHE A 29 15.31 -12.87 4.45
CA PHE A 29 15.66 -11.61 5.13
C PHE A 29 17.17 -11.48 5.43
N ASP A 30 17.78 -12.52 5.96
CA ASP A 30 19.16 -12.52 6.46
C ASP A 30 20.04 -13.37 5.53
N ILE A 31 20.42 -12.79 4.39
CA ILE A 31 21.18 -13.43 3.31
C ILE A 31 22.63 -12.94 3.21
N GLU A 32 23.06 -12.05 4.12
CA GLU A 32 24.42 -11.52 4.12
C GLU A 32 25.44 -12.64 4.38
N GLY A 33 26.39 -12.80 3.47
CA GLY A 33 27.42 -13.85 3.54
C GLY A 33 27.15 -15.08 2.68
N LEU A 34 26.00 -15.15 2.00
CA LEU A 34 25.80 -16.11 0.91
C LEU A 34 26.71 -15.74 -0.27
N LYS A 35 27.60 -16.66 -0.67
CA LYS A 35 28.51 -16.50 -1.82
C LYS A 35 27.89 -17.14 -3.07
N GLY A 36 28.13 -16.55 -4.25
CA GLY A 36 27.63 -17.03 -5.55
C GLY A 36 26.76 -15.98 -6.25
N MET A 37 26.34 -16.20 -7.50
CA MET A 37 25.35 -15.34 -8.18
C MET A 37 23.95 -15.97 -8.13
N PRO A 38 23.08 -15.56 -7.20
CA PRO A 38 21.66 -15.85 -7.38
C PRO A 38 20.75 -14.67 -6.98
N GLY A 39 19.56 -14.68 -7.57
CA GLY A 39 18.80 -13.49 -7.98
C GLY A 39 18.23 -12.55 -6.91
N LEU A 40 18.54 -12.72 -5.62
CA LEU A 40 18.09 -11.80 -4.57
C LEU A 40 19.19 -10.79 -4.25
N VAL A 41 18.93 -9.51 -4.53
CA VAL A 41 19.89 -8.43 -4.30
C VAL A 41 19.57 -7.75 -2.97
N SER A 42 20.58 -7.63 -2.10
CA SER A 42 20.48 -6.96 -0.80
C SER A 42 20.87 -5.49 -0.91
N TYR A 43 20.03 -4.62 -0.32
CA TYR A 43 20.24 -3.18 -0.27
C TYR A 43 20.30 -2.72 1.19
N ASN A 44 21.37 -2.03 1.57
CA ASN A 44 21.48 -1.36 2.86
C ASN A 44 20.82 0.02 2.78
N CYS A 45 19.88 0.30 3.69
CA CYS A 45 19.12 1.54 3.71
C CYS A 45 19.69 2.61 4.65
N GLN A 46 20.73 2.29 5.41
CA GLN A 46 21.33 3.17 6.41
C GLN A 46 22.44 4.04 5.82
N GLY A 47 22.66 5.21 6.42
CA GLY A 47 23.67 6.18 5.98
C GLY A 47 23.37 6.74 4.59
N LEU A 48 24.44 7.14 3.88
CA LEU A 48 24.34 7.73 2.54
C LEU A 48 23.77 6.76 1.50
N ASN A 49 23.95 5.44 1.70
CA ASN A 49 23.44 4.39 0.83
C ASN A 49 21.90 4.37 0.79
N GLY A 50 21.23 4.88 1.82
CA GLY A 50 19.77 4.98 1.84
C GLY A 50 19.21 5.86 0.73
N LEU A 51 19.93 6.91 0.29
CA LEU A 51 19.42 7.88 -0.67
C LEU A 51 19.31 7.35 -2.10
N THR A 52 19.98 6.24 -2.41
CA THR A 52 20.08 5.70 -3.78
C THR A 52 19.38 4.35 -3.94
N ILE A 53 18.64 3.88 -2.92
CA ILE A 53 17.96 2.59 -3.02
C ILE A 53 16.84 2.62 -4.08
N PRO A 54 16.70 1.55 -4.89
CA PRO A 54 15.69 1.49 -5.92
C PRO A 54 14.29 1.52 -5.31
N LEU A 55 13.38 2.26 -5.97
CA LEU A 55 11.97 2.33 -5.59
C LEU A 55 11.76 2.71 -4.11
N ARG A 56 12.66 3.52 -3.54
CA ARG A 56 12.66 3.95 -2.13
C ARG A 56 11.27 4.29 -1.57
N PRO A 57 10.44 5.12 -2.23
CA PRO A 57 9.12 5.45 -1.69
C PRO A 57 8.22 4.22 -1.55
N PHE A 58 8.25 3.30 -2.53
CA PHE A 58 7.47 2.07 -2.50
C PHE A 58 7.94 1.13 -1.38
N VAL A 59 9.25 1.00 -1.16
CA VAL A 59 9.81 0.16 -0.08
C VAL A 59 9.42 0.71 1.29
N ILE A 60 9.52 2.03 1.51
CA ILE A 60 9.09 2.67 2.77
C ILE A 60 7.60 2.42 3.04
N LEU A 61 6.75 2.57 2.03
CA LEU A 61 5.32 2.35 2.16
C LEU A 61 4.98 0.87 2.39
N SER A 62 5.69 -0.05 1.74
CA SER A 62 5.55 -1.50 1.95
C SER A 62 5.94 -1.90 3.37
N ALA A 63 6.98 -1.28 3.92
CA ALA A 63 7.39 -1.44 5.31
C ALA A 63 6.28 -1.01 6.28
N ARG A 64 5.67 0.16 6.04
CA ARG A 64 4.51 0.66 6.81
C ARG A 64 3.29 -0.23 6.65
N LEU A 65 3.05 -0.80 5.47
CA LEU A 65 1.97 -1.76 5.25
C LEU A 65 2.14 -3.00 6.13
N GLY A 66 3.36 -3.52 6.26
CA GLY A 66 3.66 -4.61 7.18
C GLY A 66 3.37 -4.25 8.64
N LEU A 67 3.77 -3.06 9.08
CA LEU A 67 3.44 -2.58 10.43
C LEU A 67 1.92 -2.45 10.62
N GLN A 68 1.19 -1.95 9.62
CA GLN A 68 -0.27 -1.88 9.67
C GLN A 68 -0.90 -3.27 9.81
N ARG A 69 -0.42 -4.27 9.07
CA ARG A 69 -0.85 -5.67 9.22
C ARG A 69 -0.64 -6.16 10.65
N TYR A 70 0.57 -5.99 11.20
CA TYR A 70 0.89 -6.42 12.56
C TYR A 70 0.03 -5.69 13.60
N ASN A 71 -0.17 -4.39 13.45
CA ASN A 71 -1.02 -3.58 14.32
C ASN A 71 -2.47 -4.04 14.30
N MET A 72 -3.01 -4.40 13.14
CA MET A 72 -4.37 -4.94 13.02
C MET A 72 -4.50 -6.31 13.69
N ASP A 73 -3.49 -7.18 13.54
CA ASP A 73 -3.49 -8.54 14.11
C ASP A 73 -3.32 -8.53 15.64
N LYS A 74 -2.38 -7.74 16.15
CA LYS A 74 -1.99 -7.72 17.57
C LYS A 74 -2.62 -6.61 18.39
N GLY A 75 -3.35 -5.68 17.76
CA GLY A 75 -3.91 -4.51 18.43
C GLY A 75 -2.85 -3.52 18.93
N THR A 76 -1.70 -3.44 18.25
CA THR A 76 -0.57 -2.56 18.62
C THR A 76 -0.54 -1.25 17.82
N ASN A 77 0.41 -0.36 18.13
CA ASN A 77 0.59 0.92 17.41
C ASN A 77 2.06 1.18 17.00
N PHE A 78 2.62 0.17 16.33
CA PHE A 78 3.74 0.17 15.38
C PHE A 78 3.83 1.38 14.44
N ASP A 79 4.75 2.33 14.65
CA ASP A 79 5.17 3.26 13.59
C ASP A 79 6.64 3.07 13.17
N LEU A 80 6.91 3.32 11.89
CA LEU A 80 8.21 3.12 11.26
C LEU A 80 9.20 4.18 11.75
N HIS A 81 10.33 3.74 12.31
CA HIS A 81 11.44 4.63 12.66
C HIS A 81 12.44 4.76 11.51
N CYS A 82 12.97 3.63 11.02
CA CYS A 82 13.88 3.63 9.88
C CYS A 82 13.89 2.29 9.15
N LEU A 83 14.24 2.33 7.86
CA LEU A 83 14.61 1.13 7.11
C LEU A 83 16.05 0.74 7.45
N ILE A 84 16.29 -0.54 7.70
CA ILE A 84 17.63 -1.08 7.94
C ILE A 84 18.18 -1.62 6.63
N LYS A 85 17.45 -2.55 6.01
CA LYS A 85 17.81 -3.17 4.74
C LYS A 85 16.57 -3.73 4.06
N PHE A 86 16.69 -4.07 2.77
CA PHE A 86 15.75 -4.96 2.13
C PHE A 86 16.45 -5.80 1.06
N ASN A 87 15.85 -6.96 0.78
CA ASN A 87 16.27 -7.81 -0.32
C ASN A 87 15.14 -7.89 -1.35
N MET A 88 15.47 -7.86 -2.64
CA MET A 88 14.50 -8.05 -3.70
C MET A 88 15.11 -8.72 -4.91
N VAL A 89 14.26 -9.36 -5.71
CA VAL A 89 14.66 -9.77 -7.07
C VAL A 89 14.55 -8.54 -7.98
N PRO A 90 15.58 -8.15 -8.76
CA PRO A 90 15.51 -7.01 -9.66
C PRO A 90 14.66 -7.33 -10.89
N SER A 91 13.35 -7.45 -10.70
CA SER A 91 12.35 -7.72 -11.72
C SER A 91 11.25 -6.66 -11.69
N PRO A 92 10.49 -6.47 -12.79
CA PRO A 92 9.39 -5.49 -12.83
C PRO A 92 8.32 -5.75 -11.76
N VAL A 93 8.11 -7.01 -11.42
CA VAL A 93 7.23 -7.50 -10.35
C VAL A 93 8.12 -8.30 -9.42
N SER A 94 8.16 -7.94 -8.14
CA SER A 94 9.16 -8.49 -7.21
C SER A 94 8.59 -8.72 -5.81
N THR A 95 9.26 -9.60 -5.07
CA THR A 95 9.07 -9.79 -3.64
C THR A 95 10.11 -8.99 -2.88
N TYR A 96 9.66 -8.21 -1.89
CA TYR A 96 10.48 -7.39 -1.02
C TYR A 96 10.55 -8.01 0.36
N TYR A 97 11.77 -8.33 0.81
CA TYR A 97 12.08 -8.83 2.15
C TYR A 97 12.69 -7.68 2.95
N ILE A 98 11.87 -6.96 3.68
CA ILE A 98 12.24 -5.69 4.32
C ILE A 98 12.56 -5.93 5.80
N THR A 99 13.70 -5.41 6.25
CA THR A 99 14.04 -5.31 7.67
C THR A 99 14.01 -3.86 8.09
N LEU A 100 13.25 -3.55 9.13
CA LEU A 100 13.01 -2.18 9.58
C LEU A 100 13.07 -2.09 11.11
N ALA A 101 13.29 -0.88 11.64
CA ALA A 101 13.09 -0.58 13.04
C ALA A 101 11.78 0.18 13.23
N ALA A 102 11.00 -0.21 14.23
CA ALA A 102 9.72 0.43 14.56
C ALA A 102 9.64 0.75 16.05
N ARG A 103 8.83 1.76 16.37
CA ARG A 103 8.59 2.21 17.74
C ARG A 103 7.11 2.15 18.03
N ASP A 104 6.76 1.53 19.14
CA ASP A 104 5.40 1.58 19.66
C ASP A 104 5.15 2.99 20.22
N THR A 105 4.21 3.70 19.61
CA THR A 105 3.88 5.09 19.93
C THR A 105 3.07 5.22 21.22
N VAL A 106 2.50 4.13 21.74
CA VAL A 106 1.64 4.11 22.93
C VAL A 106 2.43 3.60 24.14
N THR A 107 3.12 2.46 24.00
CA THR A 107 3.72 1.78 25.16
C THR A 107 5.15 2.23 25.49
N ARG A 108 5.74 3.13 24.67
CA ARG A 108 7.14 3.62 24.79
C ARG A 108 8.18 2.50 24.96
N ARG A 109 7.88 1.30 24.48
CA ARG A 109 8.81 0.16 24.48
C ARG A 109 10.11 0.50 23.73
N PRO A 110 11.20 -0.24 24.00
CA PRO A 110 12.39 -0.21 23.16
C PRO A 110 12.01 -0.38 21.68
N MET A 111 12.82 0.20 20.80
CA MET A 111 12.64 -0.02 19.37
C MET A 111 12.77 -1.51 19.06
N GLN A 112 11.83 -2.01 18.28
CA GLN A 112 11.80 -3.40 17.84
C GLN A 112 12.26 -3.46 16.39
N THR A 113 13.03 -4.49 16.05
CA THR A 113 13.34 -4.82 14.66
C THR A 113 12.23 -5.69 14.10
N PHE A 114 11.69 -5.32 12.95
CA PHE A 114 10.66 -6.06 12.24
C PHE A 114 11.20 -6.64 10.94
N GLN A 115 10.61 -7.76 10.55
CA GLN A 115 10.76 -8.39 9.24
C GLN A 115 9.41 -8.36 8.52
N VAL A 116 9.37 -7.78 7.32
CA VAL A 116 8.18 -7.60 6.51
C VAL A 116 8.40 -8.16 5.10
N ARG A 117 7.54 -9.08 4.66
CA ARG A 117 7.52 -9.58 3.28
C ARG A 117 6.32 -8.98 2.55
N VAL A 118 6.59 -8.36 1.40
CA VAL A 118 5.55 -7.87 0.48
C VAL A 118 5.81 -8.43 -0.90
N ASP A 119 4.84 -9.17 -1.42
CA ASP A 119 4.84 -9.69 -2.79
C ASP A 119 4.08 -8.70 -3.67
N GLN A 120 4.75 -8.12 -4.68
CA GLN A 120 4.07 -7.42 -5.77
C GLN A 120 3.63 -8.46 -6.79
N ASN A 121 2.37 -8.43 -7.21
CA ASN A 121 1.81 -9.44 -8.12
C ASN A 121 1.65 -8.92 -9.55
N GLN A 122 1.53 -7.60 -9.73
CA GLN A 122 1.35 -6.97 -11.05
C GLN A 122 2.15 -5.67 -11.21
N LEU A 123 2.43 -5.34 -12.47
CA LEU A 123 3.05 -4.09 -12.90
C LEU A 123 1.98 -3.10 -13.38
N GLY A 124 1.92 -1.90 -12.81
CA GLY A 124 0.99 -0.85 -13.21
C GLY A 124 -0.07 -0.60 -12.13
N PRO A 125 -1.14 -1.40 -12.03
CA PRO A 125 -2.08 -1.28 -10.93
C PRO A 125 -1.42 -1.71 -9.61
N LEU A 126 -1.97 -1.21 -8.50
CA LEU A 126 -1.59 -1.70 -7.18
C LEU A 126 -2.11 -3.13 -7.03
N ASP A 127 -1.21 -4.10 -6.97
CA ASP A 127 -1.55 -5.47 -6.60
C ASP A 127 -0.39 -6.01 -5.75
N ILE A 128 -0.59 -5.95 -4.44
CA ILE A 128 0.42 -6.34 -3.46
C ILE A 128 -0.19 -7.17 -2.33
N THR A 129 0.60 -8.08 -1.77
CA THR A 129 0.22 -8.87 -0.60
C THR A 129 1.32 -8.85 0.44
N CYS A 130 0.99 -8.44 1.66
CA CYS A 130 1.86 -8.55 2.81
C CYS A 130 1.56 -9.89 3.52
N SER A 131 2.49 -10.84 3.36
CA SER A 131 2.39 -12.20 3.88
C SER A 131 3.13 -12.39 5.21
N VAL A 132 4.19 -11.59 5.44
CA VAL A 132 4.96 -11.62 6.69
C VAL A 132 5.02 -10.22 7.26
N ALA A 133 4.67 -10.07 8.53
CA ALA A 133 5.00 -8.92 9.35
C ALA A 133 5.15 -9.41 10.80
N ARG A 134 6.38 -9.38 11.33
CA ARG A 134 6.70 -9.91 12.66
C ARG A 134 7.89 -9.18 13.27
N ILE A 135 8.04 -9.27 14.59
CA ILE A 135 9.27 -8.83 15.25
C ILE A 135 10.35 -9.88 14.99
N LYS A 136 11.57 -9.45 14.68
CA LYS A 136 12.69 -10.34 14.39
C LYS A 136 12.98 -11.22 15.62
N GLY A 137 13.00 -12.53 15.41
CA GLY A 137 13.15 -13.53 16.48
C GLY A 137 11.83 -14.15 16.93
N GLU A 138 10.68 -13.58 16.55
CA GLU A 138 9.40 -14.28 16.69
C GLU A 138 9.33 -15.39 15.63
N THR A 139 9.09 -16.62 16.07
CA THR A 139 8.72 -17.72 15.19
C THR A 139 7.37 -17.41 14.55
N THR A 140 7.32 -17.38 13.21
CA THR A 140 6.05 -17.52 12.51
C THR A 140 5.61 -18.96 12.63
N ASP A 141 4.31 -19.18 12.86
CA ASP A 141 3.72 -20.46 12.49
C ASP A 141 4.09 -20.75 11.04
N ASN A 142 4.72 -21.90 10.81
CA ASN A 142 5.21 -22.36 9.51
C ASN A 142 4.02 -22.68 8.58
N SER A 143 3.17 -21.70 8.29
CA SER A 143 2.18 -21.87 7.24
C SER A 143 2.94 -21.85 5.90
N PRO A 144 2.92 -22.95 5.13
CA PRO A 144 3.51 -22.95 3.81
C PRO A 144 2.90 -21.82 2.99
N PHE A 145 3.75 -21.15 2.20
CA PHE A 145 3.30 -20.20 1.19
C PHE A 145 2.36 -20.95 0.24
N ILE A 146 1.07 -20.61 0.31
CA ILE A 146 0.15 -20.92 -0.78
C ILE A 146 0.19 -19.67 -1.65
N PRO A 147 0.79 -19.72 -2.85
CA PRO A 147 0.58 -18.65 -3.81
C PRO A 147 -0.93 -18.56 -4.00
N MET A 148 -1.53 -17.48 -3.49
CA MET A 148 -2.84 -17.10 -3.98
C MET A 148 -2.59 -16.76 -5.44
N HIS A 149 -2.82 -17.71 -6.34
CA HIS A 149 -3.33 -17.40 -7.65
C HIS A 149 -4.65 -16.69 -7.38
N GLY A 150 -4.57 -15.38 -7.12
CA GLY A 150 -5.73 -14.57 -6.86
C GLY A 150 -6.65 -14.78 -8.03
N THR A 151 -7.80 -15.43 -7.78
CA THR A 151 -8.98 -15.22 -8.60
C THR A 151 -9.04 -13.72 -8.82
N ARG A 152 -8.90 -13.25 -10.08
CA ARG A 152 -8.92 -11.83 -10.45
C ARG A 152 -10.12 -11.20 -9.75
N THR A 153 -9.92 -10.62 -8.59
CA THR A 153 -10.97 -9.87 -7.92
C THR A 153 -11.04 -8.59 -8.72
N VAL A 154 -12.05 -8.49 -9.57
CA VAL A 154 -12.29 -7.29 -10.36
C VAL A 154 -12.58 -6.16 -9.38
N LEU A 155 -11.86 -5.04 -9.49
CA LEU A 155 -12.24 -3.82 -8.78
C LEU A 155 -13.57 -3.33 -9.34
N PRO A 156 -14.49 -2.84 -8.50
CA PRO A 156 -15.69 -2.21 -9.01
C PRO A 156 -15.33 -0.93 -9.78
N ASP A 157 -16.19 -0.55 -10.71
CA ASP A 157 -16.09 0.76 -11.34
C ASP A 157 -16.37 1.89 -10.34
N TRP A 158 -15.92 3.09 -10.68
CA TRP A 158 -16.30 4.28 -9.94
C TRP A 158 -17.82 4.47 -10.04
N PRO A 159 -18.55 4.69 -8.93
CA PRO A 159 -19.99 4.91 -8.99
C PRO A 159 -20.31 6.11 -9.89
N SER A 160 -20.95 5.86 -11.03
CA SER A 160 -21.11 6.82 -12.12
C SER A 160 -22.22 7.85 -11.88
N ASP A 161 -23.19 7.55 -11.01
CA ASP A 161 -24.24 8.48 -10.64
C ASP A 161 -23.77 9.33 -9.45
N ASP A 162 -23.91 10.65 -9.55
CA ASP A 162 -23.64 11.57 -8.44
C ASP A 162 -24.44 11.22 -7.17
N ASP A 163 -25.60 10.58 -7.36
CA ASP A 163 -26.47 10.09 -6.28
C ASP A 163 -26.12 8.68 -5.80
N ALA A 164 -25.24 7.92 -6.46
CA ALA A 164 -24.88 6.57 -6.02
C ALA A 164 -24.25 6.58 -4.63
N PHE A 165 -23.46 7.61 -4.31
CA PHE A 165 -22.90 7.77 -2.98
C PHE A 165 -23.90 8.30 -1.93
N ASN A 166 -25.15 8.62 -2.31
CA ASN A 166 -26.22 8.94 -1.37
C ASN A 166 -26.85 7.68 -0.74
N ASP A 167 -26.53 6.49 -1.26
CA ASP A 167 -26.84 5.25 -0.57
C ASP A 167 -25.95 5.09 0.66
N ILE A 168 -26.40 5.68 1.77
CA ILE A 168 -25.74 5.63 3.08
C ILE A 168 -25.69 4.22 3.69
N GLN A 169 -26.50 3.27 3.18
CA GLN A 169 -26.41 1.88 3.61
C GLN A 169 -25.17 1.24 3.00
N ARG A 170 -24.93 1.51 1.71
CA ARG A 170 -23.78 0.99 0.97
C ARG A 170 -22.49 1.74 1.27
N PHE A 171 -22.51 3.07 1.21
CA PHE A 171 -21.31 3.91 1.33
C PHE A 171 -21.27 4.68 2.65
N SER A 172 -20.11 4.70 3.29
CA SER A 172 -19.82 5.59 4.43
C SER A 172 -18.76 6.59 4.04
N PHE A 173 -19.04 7.88 4.24
CA PHE A 173 -18.03 8.91 4.07
C PHE A 173 -17.15 9.04 5.31
N VAL A 174 -15.86 9.21 5.11
CA VAL A 174 -14.90 9.45 6.20
C VAL A 174 -14.83 10.94 6.48
N GLU A 175 -15.05 11.34 7.73
CA GLU A 175 -14.92 12.75 8.10
C GLU A 175 -13.45 13.19 8.14
N GLY A 176 -13.18 14.48 7.93
CA GLY A 176 -11.81 15.02 7.92
C GLY A 176 -11.05 14.83 9.24
N SER A 177 -11.76 14.71 10.37
CA SER A 177 -11.21 14.35 11.68
C SER A 177 -10.74 12.89 11.74
N GLU A 178 -11.53 11.97 11.18
CA GLU A 178 -11.23 10.54 11.11
C GLU A 178 -10.11 10.25 10.12
N LEU A 179 -9.99 11.02 9.03
CA LEU A 179 -8.86 10.91 8.11
C LEU A 179 -7.50 11.17 8.78
N ARG A 180 -7.46 12.01 9.83
CA ARG A 180 -6.22 12.26 10.58
C ARG A 180 -5.78 11.04 11.38
N SER A 181 -6.71 10.25 11.91
CA SER A 181 -6.39 9.00 12.63
C SER A 181 -6.22 7.80 11.69
N ALA A 182 -6.85 7.82 10.51
CA ALA A 182 -6.72 6.79 9.48
C ALA A 182 -5.57 7.08 8.49
N TYR A 183 -4.37 7.34 9.01
CA TYR A 183 -3.18 7.65 8.20
C TYR A 183 -2.86 6.58 7.14
N TRP A 184 -3.27 5.33 7.38
CA TRP A 184 -3.11 4.22 6.45
C TRP A 184 -3.93 4.38 5.16
N ILE A 185 -5.03 5.15 5.13
CA ILE A 185 -5.79 5.42 3.88
C ILE A 185 -4.89 6.21 2.93
N ARG A 186 -4.19 7.22 3.46
CA ARG A 186 -3.20 7.99 2.71
C ARG A 186 -2.07 7.11 2.24
N MET A 187 -1.58 6.19 3.08
CA MET A 187 -0.57 5.22 2.69
C MET A 187 -1.04 4.33 1.54
N TYR A 188 -2.30 3.88 1.53
CA TYR A 188 -2.86 3.08 0.42
C TYR A 188 -2.89 3.87 -0.90
N LEU A 189 -3.34 5.13 -0.84
CA LEU A 189 -3.28 6.03 -2.00
C LEU A 189 -1.84 6.21 -2.51
N GLN A 190 -0.89 6.46 -1.61
CA GLN A 190 0.52 6.62 -1.96
C GLN A 190 1.09 5.35 -2.60
N LEU A 191 0.73 4.16 -2.10
CA LEU A 191 1.10 2.88 -2.71
C LEU A 191 0.56 2.74 -4.13
N ALA A 192 -0.71 3.14 -4.38
CA ALA A 192 -1.29 3.11 -5.71
C ALA A 192 -0.57 4.03 -6.70
N VAL A 193 -0.21 5.25 -6.27
CA VAL A 193 0.59 6.18 -7.06
C VAL A 193 1.99 5.59 -7.33
N CYS A 194 2.65 5.01 -6.31
CA CYS A 194 3.95 4.35 -6.50
C CYS A 194 3.88 3.16 -7.45
N ALA A 195 2.84 2.34 -7.40
CA ALA A 195 2.68 1.19 -8.28
C ALA A 195 2.54 1.63 -9.75
N LYS A 196 1.77 2.69 -10.02
CA LYS A 196 1.51 3.20 -11.38
C LYS A 196 2.72 3.91 -11.98
N TYR A 197 3.39 4.78 -11.22
CA TYR A 197 4.43 5.67 -11.76
C TYR A 197 5.87 5.24 -11.40
N ARG A 198 6.04 4.36 -10.42
CA ARG A 198 7.32 3.70 -10.05
C ARG A 198 8.50 4.66 -9.93
N ILE A 199 9.46 4.56 -10.85
CA ILE A 199 10.70 5.35 -10.84
C ILE A 199 10.47 6.84 -11.10
N LEU A 200 9.29 7.22 -11.60
CA LEU A 200 8.95 8.60 -11.90
C LEU A 200 8.41 9.37 -10.69
N ILE A 201 8.05 8.67 -9.59
CA ILE A 201 7.53 9.32 -8.38
C ILE A 201 8.60 9.46 -7.30
N GLN A 202 8.68 10.64 -6.70
CA GLN A 202 9.55 10.93 -5.56
C GLN A 202 8.75 11.05 -4.26
N GLU A 203 9.43 11.00 -3.11
CA GLU A 203 8.79 11.16 -1.79
C GLU A 203 8.07 12.52 -1.67
N THR A 204 8.65 13.58 -2.24
CA THR A 204 8.05 14.93 -2.27
C THR A 204 6.70 14.96 -2.98
N ASP A 205 6.53 14.17 -4.04
CA ASP A 205 5.27 14.07 -4.78
C ASP A 205 4.18 13.42 -3.94
N LEU A 206 4.54 12.39 -3.18
CA LEU A 206 3.65 11.70 -2.26
C LEU A 206 3.25 12.57 -1.06
N CYS A 207 4.13 13.47 -0.63
CA CYS A 207 3.84 14.48 0.39
C CYS A 207 2.83 15.53 -0.11
N ASN A 208 2.86 15.86 -1.40
CA ASN A 208 1.95 16.84 -2.00
C ASN A 208 0.52 16.32 -2.24
N LEU A 209 0.29 15.01 -2.14
CA LEU A 209 -1.05 14.46 -2.30
C LEU A 209 -2.00 15.02 -1.23
N GLU A 210 -3.19 15.43 -1.64
CA GLU A 210 -4.22 15.94 -0.74
C GLU A 210 -5.47 15.08 -0.91
N ILE A 211 -5.89 14.37 0.15
CA ILE A 211 -7.15 13.63 0.12
C ILE A 211 -8.28 14.63 0.27
N VAL A 212 -9.15 14.67 -0.72
CA VAL A 212 -10.31 15.56 -0.75
C VAL A 212 -11.53 14.88 -0.13
N LYS A 213 -11.78 13.62 -0.51
CA LYS A 213 -12.93 12.85 -0.04
C LYS A 213 -12.62 11.36 -0.05
N VAL A 214 -13.19 10.63 0.91
CA VAL A 214 -13.12 9.17 0.95
C VAL A 214 -14.51 8.60 1.23
N ALA A 215 -14.95 7.67 0.39
CA ALA A 215 -16.09 6.80 0.67
C ALA A 215 -15.60 5.37 0.87
N ILE A 216 -16.22 4.65 1.80
CA ILE A 216 -15.90 3.27 2.15
C ILE A 216 -17.12 2.39 1.91
N GLU A 217 -16.92 1.32 1.17
CA GLU A 217 -17.86 0.21 1.02
C GLU A 217 -17.30 -1.03 1.74
N THR A 218 -18.12 -1.67 2.57
CA THR A 218 -17.75 -2.87 3.34
C THR A 218 -18.82 -3.93 3.13
N SER A 219 -18.43 -5.19 2.94
CA SER A 219 -19.38 -6.31 2.78
C SER A 219 -20.09 -6.67 4.09
N ASP A 220 -19.43 -6.47 5.24
CA ASP A 220 -19.92 -6.88 6.55
C ASP A 220 -19.53 -5.83 7.60
N GLY A 221 -20.51 -5.29 8.34
CA GLY A 221 -20.23 -4.54 9.56
C GLY A 221 -21.15 -3.35 9.87
N ASP A 222 -21.27 -3.08 11.17
CA ASP A 222 -21.82 -1.84 11.72
C ASP A 222 -21.14 -0.63 11.08
N VAL A 223 -21.96 0.37 10.70
CA VAL A 223 -21.52 1.64 10.11
C VAL A 223 -20.39 2.28 10.93
N ASN A 224 -20.40 2.09 12.25
CA ASN A 224 -19.43 2.67 13.17
C ASN A 224 -18.03 2.00 13.20
N GLU A 225 -17.87 0.79 12.63
CA GLU A 225 -16.60 0.04 12.68
C GLU A 225 -15.94 -0.18 11.31
N ARG A 226 -16.46 0.43 10.24
CA ARG A 226 -16.02 0.22 8.85
C ARG A 226 -14.55 0.49 8.60
N LEU A 227 -13.93 1.45 9.30
CA LEU A 227 -12.49 1.72 9.19
C LEU A 227 -11.62 0.52 9.64
N LYS A 228 -12.12 -0.27 10.59
CA LYS A 228 -11.46 -1.46 11.13
C LYS A 228 -11.84 -2.74 10.37
N ALA A 229 -12.78 -2.67 9.43
CA ALA A 229 -13.27 -3.84 8.70
C ALA A 229 -12.13 -4.54 7.95
N LYS A 230 -12.04 -5.87 8.07
CA LYS A 230 -11.00 -6.66 7.40
C LYS A 230 -11.02 -6.47 5.87
N ASN A 231 -12.22 -6.47 5.30
CA ASN A 231 -12.44 -6.30 3.87
C ASN A 231 -13.19 -4.98 3.62
N ALA A 232 -12.61 -4.12 2.79
CA ALA A 232 -13.18 -2.81 2.49
C ALA A 232 -12.72 -2.31 1.12
N ILE A 233 -13.57 -1.52 0.46
CA ILE A 233 -13.25 -0.80 -0.77
C ILE A 233 -13.27 0.69 -0.47
N PHE A 234 -12.20 1.37 -0.87
CA PHE A 234 -11.95 2.78 -0.65
C PHE A 234 -12.06 3.51 -1.98
N TYR A 235 -12.99 4.44 -2.06
CA TYR A 235 -13.13 5.39 -3.16
C TYR A 235 -12.53 6.71 -2.72
N ILE A 236 -11.38 7.06 -3.28
CA ILE A 236 -10.56 8.19 -2.81
C ILE A 236 -10.51 9.23 -3.92
N ALA A 237 -11.02 10.43 -3.64
CA ALA A 237 -10.79 11.61 -4.45
C ALA A 237 -9.61 12.40 -3.87
N PHE A 238 -8.64 12.76 -4.70
CA PHE A 238 -7.41 13.41 -4.25
C PHE A 238 -6.84 14.43 -5.26
N LYS A 239 -5.99 15.34 -4.79
CA LYS A 239 -5.27 16.36 -5.58
C LYS A 239 -3.76 16.25 -5.37
N GLY A 240 -2.99 17.09 -6.05
CA GLY A 240 -1.55 17.26 -5.79
C GLY A 240 -0.66 16.34 -6.61
N LEU A 241 -1.23 15.60 -7.56
CA LEU A 241 -0.50 14.80 -8.54
C LEU A 241 -0.54 15.50 -9.90
N ALA A 242 0.64 15.83 -10.42
CA ALA A 242 0.81 16.47 -11.72
C ALA A 242 0.17 15.64 -12.85
N THR A 243 -0.50 16.32 -13.77
CA THR A 243 -1.13 15.77 -14.99
C THR A 243 -0.16 15.05 -15.91
N ASN A 244 1.11 15.43 -15.89
CA ASN A 244 2.10 14.73 -16.67
C ASN A 244 3.41 14.61 -15.90
N ILE A 245 3.57 13.49 -15.18
CA ILE A 245 4.78 13.18 -14.43
C ILE A 245 5.99 13.04 -15.38
N ALA A 246 5.78 12.66 -16.64
CA ALA A 246 6.85 12.58 -17.64
C ALA A 246 7.34 13.98 -18.13
N PHE A 247 6.47 15.00 -18.12
CA PHE A 247 6.84 16.38 -18.47
C PHE A 247 7.35 17.22 -17.30
N LYS A 248 7.38 16.65 -16.08
CA LYS A 248 7.83 17.35 -14.87
C LYS A 248 9.28 17.83 -14.94
N ALA A 249 10.09 17.24 -15.82
CA ALA A 249 11.45 17.68 -16.09
C ALA A 249 11.55 19.08 -16.75
N SER A 250 10.44 19.68 -17.21
CA SER A 250 10.42 20.93 -17.98
C SER A 250 9.71 22.11 -17.27
N ALA A 251 9.01 21.90 -16.16
CA ALA A 251 8.17 22.94 -15.55
C ALA A 251 8.80 23.49 -14.27
N THR A 252 9.21 24.76 -14.30
CA THR A 252 9.80 25.49 -13.15
C THR A 252 8.79 25.93 -12.10
N ASP A 253 7.48 25.84 -12.37
CA ASP A 253 6.44 26.28 -11.44
C ASP A 253 5.64 25.10 -10.88
N GLY A 254 5.78 24.88 -9.57
CA GLY A 254 5.12 23.84 -8.76
C GLY A 254 3.60 24.00 -8.59
N VAL A 255 2.91 24.47 -9.63
CA VAL A 255 1.46 24.71 -9.70
C VAL A 255 0.74 23.57 -10.44
N LEU A 256 1.45 22.79 -11.25
CA LEU A 256 0.87 21.72 -12.08
C LEU A 256 0.25 20.59 -11.22
N GLY A 257 -1.07 20.39 -11.34
CA GLY A 257 -1.81 19.29 -10.67
C GLY A 257 -2.36 19.58 -9.27
N LYS A 258 -2.15 20.79 -8.72
CA LYS A 258 -2.78 21.18 -7.44
C LYS A 258 -4.30 21.33 -7.54
N HIS A 259 -4.80 21.68 -8.72
CA HIS A 259 -6.22 21.97 -8.94
C HIS A 259 -7.01 20.79 -9.53
N VAL A 260 -6.31 19.79 -10.08
CA VAL A 260 -6.95 18.63 -10.72
C VAL A 260 -7.29 17.57 -9.67
N VAL A 261 -8.56 17.19 -9.63
CA VAL A 261 -9.05 16.11 -8.77
C VAL A 261 -8.91 14.80 -9.53
N ARG A 262 -8.37 13.80 -8.87
CA ARG A 262 -8.18 12.45 -9.37
C ARG A 262 -8.91 11.46 -8.48
N LYS A 263 -9.26 10.31 -9.07
CA LYS A 263 -10.00 9.24 -8.41
C LYS A 263 -9.10 8.01 -8.28
N ALA A 264 -9.19 7.32 -7.15
CA ALA A 264 -8.54 6.05 -6.89
C ALA A 264 -9.52 5.09 -6.24
N ILE A 265 -9.50 3.84 -6.68
CA ILE A 265 -10.29 2.75 -6.08
C ILE A 265 -9.31 1.75 -5.51
N ILE A 266 -9.41 1.46 -4.22
CA ILE A 266 -8.51 0.53 -3.53
C ILE A 266 -9.34 -0.45 -2.73
N LYS A 267 -9.15 -1.74 -2.98
CA LYS A 267 -9.70 -2.84 -2.19
C LYS A 267 -8.64 -3.34 -1.22
N ARG A 268 -8.99 -3.36 0.06
CA ARG A 268 -8.29 -4.10 1.13
C ARG A 268 -8.97 -5.43 1.36
N SER A 269 -8.17 -6.48 1.46
CA SER A 269 -8.63 -7.80 1.90
C SER A 269 -7.69 -8.34 2.98
N VAL A 270 -8.24 -8.90 4.05
CA VAL A 270 -7.48 -9.64 5.07
C VAL A 270 -7.97 -11.08 5.09
N ASP A 271 -7.09 -12.02 4.72
CA ASP A 271 -7.37 -13.44 4.82
C ASP A 271 -7.39 -13.86 6.29
N GLU A 272 -8.51 -14.37 6.78
CA GLU A 272 -8.67 -14.73 8.19
C GLU A 272 -7.85 -15.95 8.62
N ARG A 273 -7.55 -16.85 7.68
CA ARG A 273 -6.79 -18.07 7.94
C ARG A 273 -5.29 -17.79 7.99
N THR A 274 -4.79 -16.94 7.10
CA THR A 274 -3.34 -16.65 6.99
C THR A 274 -2.93 -15.33 7.63
N GLY A 275 -3.89 -14.45 7.89
CA GLY A 275 -3.63 -13.06 8.28
C GLY A 275 -3.01 -12.23 7.15
N ASN A 276 -2.98 -12.72 5.91
CA ASN A 276 -2.38 -11.98 4.79
C ASN A 276 -3.19 -10.70 4.52
N LEU A 277 -2.49 -9.58 4.38
CA LEU A 277 -3.09 -8.30 4.01
C LEU A 277 -2.80 -8.01 2.54
N SER A 278 -3.84 -8.03 1.71
CA SER A 278 -3.73 -7.73 0.28
C SER A 278 -4.36 -6.38 -0.05
N LEU A 279 -3.69 -5.62 -0.92
CA LEU A 279 -4.23 -4.40 -1.51
C LEU A 279 -4.27 -4.56 -3.02
N LEU A 280 -5.46 -4.34 -3.58
CA LEU A 280 -5.67 -4.20 -5.01
C LEU A 280 -6.16 -2.78 -5.27
N GLY A 281 -5.65 -2.08 -6.28
CA GLY A 281 -6.08 -0.72 -6.54
C GLY A 281 -5.72 -0.21 -7.93
N GLU A 282 -6.52 0.74 -8.39
CA GLU A 282 -6.34 1.41 -9.67
C GLU A 282 -6.56 2.92 -9.51
N LEU A 283 -5.80 3.68 -10.30
CA LEU A 283 -6.01 5.11 -10.47
C LEU A 283 -6.82 5.31 -11.74
N ASP A 284 -7.96 5.99 -11.60
CA ASP A 284 -8.86 6.29 -12.70
C ASP A 284 -8.12 7.02 -13.83
N LYS A 285 -8.58 6.79 -15.05
CA LYS A 285 -8.04 7.37 -16.28
C LYS A 285 -8.62 8.76 -16.54
N GLU A 286 -9.80 9.05 -16.01
CA GLU A 286 -10.46 10.33 -16.25
C GLU A 286 -9.85 11.45 -15.41
N GLU A 287 -9.23 12.42 -16.11
CA GLU A 287 -8.85 13.70 -15.54
C GLU A 287 -10.05 14.63 -15.62
N GLU A 288 -10.85 14.71 -14.56
CA GLU A 288 -11.86 15.76 -14.48
C GLU A 288 -11.19 17.06 -14.02
N GLU A 289 -11.12 18.04 -14.92
CA GLU A 289 -11.04 19.45 -14.53
C GLU A 289 -12.36 19.84 -13.86
N LEU A 290 -12.54 19.47 -12.59
CA LEU A 290 -13.67 19.93 -11.79
C LEU A 290 -13.52 21.44 -11.55
N ASN A 291 -14.19 22.23 -12.38
CA ASN A 291 -14.31 23.68 -12.21
C ASN A 291 -14.77 24.02 -10.77
N ALA A 292 -14.23 25.08 -10.17
CA ALA A 292 -14.57 25.50 -8.80
C ALA A 292 -16.08 25.77 -8.57
N MET A 293 -16.86 25.89 -9.65
CA MET A 293 -18.31 26.12 -9.64
C MET A 293 -19.11 24.86 -9.23
N THR A 294 -18.76 23.68 -9.75
CA THR A 294 -19.43 22.41 -9.39
C THR A 294 -19.17 22.06 -7.92
N TRP A 295 -17.99 22.41 -7.40
CA TRP A 295 -17.65 22.27 -5.97
C TRP A 295 -18.59 23.01 -5.01
N GLN A 296 -18.99 24.24 -5.35
CA GLN A 296 -19.92 25.00 -4.52
C GLN A 296 -21.30 24.36 -4.51
N GLU A 297 -21.75 23.81 -5.64
CA GLU A 297 -23.05 23.13 -5.77
C GLU A 297 -23.09 21.83 -4.98
N PHE A 298 -22.05 20.99 -5.07
CA PHE A 298 -21.95 19.75 -4.27
C PHE A 298 -21.92 20.03 -2.76
N HIS A 299 -21.17 21.05 -2.32
CA HIS A 299 -21.11 21.42 -0.91
C HIS A 299 -22.46 21.97 -0.41
N LYS A 300 -23.17 22.73 -1.27
CA LYS A 300 -24.49 23.29 -0.99
C LYS A 300 -25.55 22.19 -0.89
N GLN A 301 -25.49 21.16 -1.73
CA GLN A 301 -26.36 19.99 -1.67
C GLN A 301 -26.12 19.16 -0.40
N GLY A 302 -24.86 18.91 -0.02
CA GLY A 302 -24.52 18.22 1.24
C GLY A 302 -25.01 18.97 2.48
N LEU A 303 -24.90 20.31 2.49
CA LEU A 303 -25.43 21.18 3.54
C LEU A 303 -26.97 21.23 3.56
N GLN A 304 -27.63 21.24 2.40
CA GLN A 304 -29.09 21.20 2.28
C GLN A 304 -29.67 19.88 2.78
N ASN A 305 -29.01 18.76 2.49
CA ASN A 305 -29.39 17.44 2.98
C ASN A 305 -29.24 17.34 4.51
N ARG A 306 -28.22 17.99 5.10
CA ARG A 306 -28.05 18.15 6.56
C ARG A 306 -29.18 18.97 7.21
N LYS A 307 -29.65 20.03 6.55
CA LYS A 307 -30.79 20.84 7.03
C LYS A 307 -32.11 20.06 6.99
N ARG A 308 -32.32 19.24 5.95
CA ARG A 308 -33.49 18.36 5.86
C ARG A 308 -33.51 17.29 6.95
N MET A 309 -32.37 16.68 7.27
CA MET A 309 -32.29 15.68 8.34
C MET A 309 -32.48 16.26 9.75
N THR A 310 -31.97 17.47 10.01
CA THR A 310 -32.18 18.15 11.32
C THR A 310 -33.62 18.64 11.50
N CYS A 311 -34.30 19.07 10.43
CA CYS A 311 -35.75 19.34 10.47
C CYS A 311 -36.59 18.09 10.64
N ALA A 312 -36.25 16.97 9.96
CA ALA A 312 -36.99 15.72 10.08
C ALA A 312 -36.90 15.09 11.48
N ARG A 313 -35.79 15.29 12.20
CA ARG A 313 -35.63 14.85 13.60
C ARG A 313 -36.42 15.71 14.60
N LYS A 314 -36.63 17.01 14.33
CA LYS A 314 -37.42 17.91 15.21
C LYS A 314 -38.93 17.73 15.08
N ASN A 315 -39.42 17.22 13.96
CA ASN A 315 -40.85 16.96 13.75
C ASN A 315 -41.31 15.56 14.23
N LYS A 316 -40.44 14.81 14.91
CA LYS A 316 -40.74 13.48 15.48
C LYS A 316 -40.55 13.42 17.01
N SER A 317 -40.40 14.57 17.68
CA SER A 317 -40.42 14.70 19.14
C SER A 317 -41.68 15.41 19.60
#